data_AF-A0A2S9FWH8-F1
#
_entry.id   AF-A0A2S9FWH8-F1
#
_cell.length_a   1.000
_cell.length_b   1.000
_cell.length_c   1.000
_cell.angle_alpha   90.00
_cell.angle_beta   90.00
_cell.angle_gamma   90.00
#
_symmetry.space_group_name_H-M   'P 1'
#
loop_
_entity.id
_entity.type
_entity.pdbx_description
1 polymer ?
#
loop_
_entity_poly.entity_id
_entity_poly.type
_entity_poly.pdbx_seq_one_letter_code
_entity_poly.pdbx_strand_id
1 'polypeptide(L)'
;AQVEIGNTINYGSFGTTADIDCADGKSLNVGGSNNTLTIKGACAKVNIGGADNKISLDRVDAELSVVGLNNTVTYRDGEPKVNDT
;
A
#
# COMPACT_ATOMS: atom_id res chain seq x y z
N ALA A 1 -6.77 9.49 6.40
CA ALA A 1 -6.88 8.88 7.74
C ALA A 1 -6.71 7.36 7.65
N GLN A 2 -6.10 6.75 8.67
CA GLN A 2 -5.90 5.31 8.78
C GLN A 2 -6.99 4.68 9.64
N VAL A 3 -7.53 3.55 9.21
CA VAL A 3 -8.48 2.72 9.96
C VAL A 3 -8.10 1.25 9.79
N GLU A 4 -7.95 0.53 10.89
CA GLU A 4 -7.71 -0.93 10.87
C GLU A 4 -9.01 -1.67 11.15
N ILE A 5 -9.37 -2.62 10.28
CA ILE A 5 -10.56 -3.46 10.43
C ILE A 5 -10.14 -4.92 10.24
N GLY A 6 -10.23 -5.71 11.31
CA GLY A 6 -9.70 -7.08 11.32
C GLY A 6 -8.19 -7.07 11.05
N ASN A 7 -7.74 -7.83 10.05
CA ASN A 7 -6.33 -7.91 9.65
C ASN A 7 -5.99 -7.03 8.43
N THR A 8 -6.79 -5.98 8.18
CA THR A 8 -6.62 -5.08 7.04
C THR A 8 -6.55 -3.63 7.49
N ILE A 9 -5.48 -2.95 7.09
CA ILE A 9 -5.28 -1.52 7.27
C ILE A 9 -5.83 -0.81 6.05
N ASN A 10 -6.73 0.15 6.26
CA ASN A 10 -7.30 1.00 5.23
C ASN A 10 -6.79 2.42 5.43
N TYR A 11 -6.06 2.93 4.46
CA TYR A 11 -5.56 4.30 4.44
C TYR A 11 -6.24 5.06 3.31
N GLY A 12 -7.08 6.04 3.66
CA GLY A 12 -7.75 6.90 2.70
C GLY A 12 -7.43 8.36 2.95
N SER A 13 -6.72 9.04 2.05
CA SER A 13 -6.32 10.43 2.26
C SER A 13 -5.98 11.16 0.95
N PHE A 14 -5.70 12.46 1.05
CA PHE A 14 -5.29 13.28 -0.09
C PHE A 14 -4.09 14.16 0.29
N GLY A 15 -3.01 14.10 -0.49
CA GLY A 15 -1.86 15.00 -0.31
C GLY A 15 -1.05 14.77 0.96
N THR A 16 -1.20 13.61 1.62
CA THR A 16 -0.60 13.37 2.94
C THR A 16 0.64 12.49 2.88
N THR A 17 1.53 12.68 3.85
CA THR A 17 2.68 11.79 4.09
C THR A 17 2.45 11.01 5.38
N ALA A 18 2.63 9.68 5.34
CA ALA A 18 2.44 8.84 6.52
C ALA A 18 3.29 7.55 6.49
N ASP A 19 3.57 7.04 7.68
CA ASP A 19 4.16 5.72 7.89
C ASP A 19 3.06 4.74 8.31
N ILE A 20 3.06 3.54 7.74
CA ILE A 20 2.11 2.46 8.06
C ILE A 20 2.90 1.20 8.38
N ASP A 21 2.52 0.47 9.42
CA ASP A 21 3.14 -0.78 9.80
C ASP A 21 2.21 -1.96 9.49
N CYS A 22 2.59 -2.79 8.52
CA CYS A 22 1.90 -4.04 8.19
C CYS A 22 2.16 -5.15 9.21
N ALA A 23 3.04 -4.91 10.20
CA ALA A 23 3.51 -5.93 11.13
C ALA A 23 3.98 -7.18 10.36
N ASP A 24 3.41 -8.34 10.67
CA ASP A 24 3.71 -9.61 10.00
C ASP A 24 2.44 -10.19 9.36
N GLY A 25 2.20 -9.81 8.11
CA GLY A 25 1.16 -10.38 7.26
C GLY A 25 -0.17 -9.62 7.23
N LYS A 26 -0.27 -8.37 7.72
CA LYS A 26 -1.50 -7.58 7.53
C LYS A 26 -1.70 -7.25 6.05
N SER A 27 -2.96 -7.07 5.66
CA SER A 27 -3.30 -6.52 4.35
C SER A 27 -3.39 -5.00 4.42
N LEU A 28 -3.03 -4.32 3.33
CA LEU A 28 -3.07 -2.87 3.20
C LEU A 28 -3.96 -2.48 2.02
N ASN A 29 -4.83 -1.51 2.22
CA ASN A 29 -5.61 -0.86 1.20
C ASN A 29 -5.35 0.65 1.26
N VAL A 30 -4.85 1.21 0.17
CA VAL A 30 -4.57 2.64 0.03
C VAL A 30 -5.55 3.22 -0.97
N GLY A 31 -6.20 4.31 -0.59
CA GLY A 31 -7.11 5.06 -1.44
C GLY A 31 -6.83 6.56 -1.40
N GLY A 32 -7.18 7.23 -2.49
CA GLY A 32 -7.10 8.68 -2.64
C GLY A 32 -5.98 9.10 -3.58
N SER A 33 -5.44 10.31 -3.40
CA SER A 33 -4.51 10.87 -4.38
C SER A 33 -3.38 11.67 -3.77
N ASN A 34 -2.25 11.71 -4.48
CA ASN A 34 -1.07 12.50 -4.11
C ASN A 34 -0.53 12.16 -2.71
N ASN A 35 -0.67 10.90 -2.27
CA ASN A 35 -0.15 10.46 -0.98
C ASN A 35 1.28 9.97 -1.11
N THR A 36 2.11 10.21 -0.08
CA THR A 36 3.46 9.64 0.04
C THR A 36 3.52 8.72 1.25
N LEU A 37 3.58 7.40 1.04
CA LEU A 37 3.47 6.42 2.11
C LEU A 37 4.73 5.57 2.24
N THR A 38 5.18 5.37 3.48
CA THR A 38 6.23 4.41 3.83
C THR A 38 5.60 3.25 4.60
N ILE A 39 5.66 2.06 4.04
CA ILE A 39 5.05 0.85 4.60
C ILE A 39 6.15 -0.05 5.14
N LYS A 40 6.11 -0.31 6.45
CA LYS A 40 7.08 -1.15 7.16
C LYS A 40 6.50 -2.53 7.43
N GLY A 41 7.39 -3.51 7.59
CA GLY A 41 7.03 -4.90 7.86
C GLY A 41 6.68 -5.71 6.61
N ALA A 42 6.06 -6.87 6.80
CA ALA A 42 5.65 -7.77 5.73
C ALA A 42 4.15 -7.64 5.49
N CYS A 43 3.74 -7.08 4.34
CA CYS A 43 2.33 -7.04 3.97
C CYS A 43 1.96 -8.32 3.20
N ALA A 44 0.85 -8.97 3.57
CA ALA A 44 0.38 -10.12 2.80
C ALA A 44 -0.18 -9.68 1.44
N LYS A 45 -1.07 -8.69 1.46
CA LYS A 45 -1.70 -8.12 0.26
C LYS A 45 -1.71 -6.61 0.33
N VAL A 46 -1.45 -5.96 -0.79
CA VAL A 46 -1.44 -4.51 -0.92
C VAL A 46 -2.31 -4.10 -2.09
N ASN A 47 -3.31 -3.26 -1.83
CA ASN A 47 -4.16 -2.67 -2.86
C ASN A 47 -3.97 -1.16 -2.82
N ILE A 48 -3.69 -0.56 -3.97
CA ILE A 48 -3.43 0.86 -4.10
C ILE A 48 -4.38 1.39 -5.16
N GLY A 49 -5.33 2.22 -4.73
CA GLY A 49 -6.33 2.83 -5.59
C GLY A 49 -6.18 4.35 -5.65
N GLY A 50 -6.38 4.90 -6.85
CA GLY A 50 -6.47 6.35 -7.07
C GLY A 50 -5.34 6.87 -7.96
N ALA A 51 -4.82 8.06 -7.65
CA ALA A 51 -3.93 8.78 -8.56
C ALA A 51 -2.72 9.43 -7.89
N ASP A 52 -1.56 9.42 -8.58
CA ASP A 52 -0.33 10.10 -8.17
C ASP A 52 0.16 9.70 -6.75
N ASN A 53 -0.11 8.46 -6.31
CA ASN A 53 0.40 7.99 -5.02
C ASN A 53 1.83 7.50 -5.16
N LYS A 54 2.69 7.84 -4.20
CA LYS A 54 4.07 7.38 -4.09
C LYS A 54 4.23 6.49 -2.86
N ILE A 55 4.50 5.21 -3.05
CA ILE A 55 4.46 4.21 -1.99
C ILE A 55 5.76 3.41 -1.97
N SER A 56 6.40 3.37 -0.80
CA SER A 56 7.58 2.54 -0.53
C SER A 56 7.22 1.45 0.47
N LEU A 57 7.52 0.20 0.16
CA LEU A 57 7.24 -0.96 1.02
C LEU A 57 8.52 -1.72 1.36
N ASP A 58 8.56 -2.32 2.53
CA ASP A 58 9.63 -3.24 2.91
C ASP A 58 9.46 -4.60 2.20
N ARG A 59 8.36 -5.33 2.47
CA ARG A 59 8.13 -6.66 1.88
C ARG A 59 6.66 -6.90 1.54
N VAL A 60 6.41 -7.57 0.40
CA VAL A 60 5.05 -7.98 0.00
C VAL A 60 5.04 -9.47 -0.39
N ASP A 61 4.18 -10.24 0.25
CA ASP A 61 4.29 -11.71 0.20
C ASP A 61 3.42 -12.38 -0.87
N ALA A 62 2.18 -11.92 -1.05
CA ALA A 62 1.22 -12.62 -1.92
C ALA A 62 0.78 -11.77 -3.12
N GLU A 63 0.32 -10.54 -2.89
CA GLU A 63 -0.36 -9.77 -3.94
C GLU A 63 -0.11 -8.26 -3.80
N LEU A 64 0.18 -7.63 -4.93
CA LEU A 64 0.28 -6.18 -5.08
C LEU A 64 -0.62 -5.75 -6.24
N SER A 65 -1.74 -5.11 -5.95
CA SER A 65 -2.64 -4.54 -6.94
C SER A 65 -2.54 -3.02 -6.93
N VAL A 66 -2.26 -2.45 -8.10
CA VAL A 66 -2.25 -1.01 -8.34
C VAL A 66 -3.36 -0.70 -9.32
N VAL A 67 -4.26 0.20 -8.93
CA VAL A 67 -5.46 0.57 -9.69
C VAL A 67 -5.52 2.09 -9.82
N GLY A 68 -5.56 2.57 -11.06
CA GLY A 68 -5.70 3.99 -11.38
C GLY A 68 -4.48 4.57 -12.09
N LEU A 69 -4.17 5.86 -11.87
CA LEU A 69 -3.25 6.60 -12.75
C LEU A 69 -2.00 7.10 -12.02
N ASN A 70 -0.83 6.97 -12.66
CA ASN A 70 0.44 7.54 -12.19
C ASN A 70 0.86 7.15 -10.77
N ASN A 71 0.47 5.97 -10.30
CA ASN A 71 0.95 5.47 -9.03
C ASN A 71 2.40 4.97 -9.18
N THR A 72 3.26 5.32 -8.23
CA THR A 72 4.64 4.84 -8.16
C THR A 72 4.79 3.98 -6.93
N VAL A 73 5.11 2.70 -7.12
CA VAL A 73 5.24 1.72 -6.03
C VAL A 73 6.60 1.07 -6.08
N THR A 74 7.30 1.05 -4.95
CA THR A 74 8.59 0.37 -4.80
C THR A 74 8.54 -0.54 -3.58
N TYR A 75 8.99 -1.79 -3.71
CA TYR A 75 9.12 -2.73 -2.59
C TYR A 75 10.55 -3.29 -2.55
N ARG A 76 11.09 -3.56 -1.35
CA ARG A 76 12.47 -4.04 -1.20
C ARG A 76 12.60 -5.55 -1.33
N ASP A 77 11.59 -6.30 -0.89
CA ASP A 77 11.62 -7.75 -0.83
C ASP A 77 10.24 -8.39 -1.12
N GLY A 78 10.25 -9.69 -1.37
CA GLY A 78 9.08 -10.49 -1.69
C GLY A 78 8.86 -10.73 -3.18
N GLU A 79 7.99 -11.68 -3.49
CA GLU A 79 7.63 -12.08 -4.85
C GLU A 79 6.10 -12.02 -5.03
N PRO A 80 5.48 -10.83 -4.87
CA PRO A 80 4.04 -10.73 -4.97
C PRO A 80 3.59 -10.93 -6.41
N LYS A 81 2.38 -11.46 -6.58
CA LYS A 81 1.69 -11.32 -7.86
C LYS A 81 1.34 -9.85 -8.07
N VAL A 82 1.99 -9.22 -9.03
CA VAL A 82 1.73 -7.81 -9.39
C VAL A 82 0.60 -7.73 -10.40
N ASN A 83 -0.39 -6.89 -10.10
CA ASN A 83 -1.44 -6.49 -11.02
C ASN A 83 -1.47 -4.96 -11.12
N ASP A 84 -1.43 -4.42 -12.33
CA ASP A 84 -1.39 -2.99 -12.62
C ASP A 84 -2.46 -2.69 -13.68
N THR A 85 -3.50 -1.94 -13.31
CA THR A 85 -4.71 -1.74 -14.13
C THR A 85 -5.26 -0.33 -14.08
#